data_AF-A0AAN6T951-F1
#
_entry.id   AF-A0AAN6T951-F1
#
_cell.length_a   1.000
_cell.length_b   1.000
_cell.length_c   1.000
_cell.angle_alpha   90.00
_cell.angle_beta   90.00
_cell.angle_gamma   90.00
#
_symmetry.space_group_name_H-M   'P 1'
#
loop_
_entity.id
_entity.type
_entity.pdbx_description
1 polymer ?
#
loop_
_entity_poly.entity_id
_entity_poly.type
_entity_poly.pdbx_seq_one_letter_code
_entity_poly.pdbx_strand_id
1 'polypeptide(L)'
;MSQNPQPMLRLTSDVPPDETPKVTPHLLPCRIHHDGSVEPADSFWEPKACADGTCTAYFRGRKLEGKTVKLPDGYRGVVAVSSPDEEQHRRAEEVDDVEVIDVDNLMPQSSMQVQAEFSEVVVWSHETAIDASAHPHMRAIQEWLALAKKIHTYPTPDAKHK
;
A
#
# COMPACT_ATOMS: atom_id res chain seq x y z
N MET A 1 -32.32 -5.48 -15.65
CA MET A 1 -31.04 -6.11 -15.26
C MET A 1 -30.07 -4.97 -15.01
N SER A 2 -29.79 -4.64 -13.74
CA SER A 2 -28.87 -3.53 -13.42
C SER A 2 -27.45 -4.09 -13.50
N GLN A 3 -26.71 -3.73 -14.56
CA GLN A 3 -25.29 -4.06 -14.63
C GLN A 3 -24.56 -3.25 -13.55
N ASN A 4 -23.84 -3.95 -12.68
CA ASN A 4 -23.01 -3.30 -11.67
C ASN A 4 -21.84 -2.61 -12.41
N PRO A 5 -21.52 -1.34 -12.13
CA PRO A 5 -20.40 -0.67 -12.78
C PRO A 5 -19.10 -1.44 -12.51
N GLN A 6 -18.32 -1.68 -13.56
CA GLN A 6 -17.06 -2.40 -13.44
C GLN A 6 -15.99 -1.50 -12.75
N PRO A 7 -15.14 -2.07 -11.87
CA PRO A 7 -14.15 -1.29 -11.14
C PRO A 7 -13.00 -0.84 -12.05
N MET A 8 -12.51 0.38 -11.84
CA MET A 8 -11.36 0.95 -12.59
C MET A 8 -10.02 0.25 -12.30
N LEU A 9 -9.86 -0.33 -11.11
CA LEU A 9 -8.68 -1.09 -10.70
C LEU A 9 -9.12 -2.42 -10.11
N ARG A 10 -8.54 -3.52 -10.60
CA ARG A 10 -8.82 -4.87 -10.13
C ARG A 10 -7.58 -5.51 -9.52
N LEU A 11 -7.71 -6.00 -8.28
CA LEU A 11 -6.69 -6.83 -7.64
C LEU A 11 -6.95 -8.30 -7.99
N THR A 12 -5.95 -8.98 -8.52
CA THR A 12 -5.96 -10.43 -8.79
C THR A 12 -4.95 -11.12 -7.88
N SER A 13 -5.21 -12.37 -7.52
CA SER A 13 -4.29 -13.20 -6.74
C SER A 13 -4.34 -14.61 -7.30
N ASP A 14 -3.17 -15.18 -7.58
CA ASP A 14 -3.04 -16.58 -8.01
C ASP A 14 -3.08 -17.54 -6.81
N VAL A 15 -2.90 -16.99 -5.61
CA VAL A 15 -2.78 -17.72 -4.35
C VAL A 15 -4.01 -17.42 -3.47
N PRO A 16 -4.56 -18.43 -2.76
CA PRO A 16 -5.62 -18.21 -1.79
C PRO A 16 -5.22 -17.22 -0.68
N PRO A 17 -6.15 -16.46 -0.09
CA PRO A 17 -5.84 -15.47 0.95
C PRO A 17 -5.05 -15.99 2.16
N ASP A 18 -5.26 -17.26 2.54
CA ASP A 18 -4.57 -17.90 3.67
C ASP A 18 -3.12 -18.29 3.35
N GLU A 19 -2.79 -18.41 2.06
CA GLU A 19 -1.46 -18.78 1.58
C GLU A 19 -0.68 -17.55 1.07
N THR A 20 -1.30 -16.37 1.00
CA THR A 20 -0.63 -15.14 0.57
C THR A 20 0.48 -14.75 1.54
N PRO A 21 1.72 -14.53 1.06
CA PRO A 21 2.85 -14.16 1.92
C PRO A 21 2.56 -12.93 2.77
N LYS A 22 2.96 -12.97 4.05
CA LYS A 22 2.89 -11.83 4.96
C LYS A 22 4.25 -11.15 5.07
N VAL A 23 4.28 -9.84 4.84
CA VAL A 23 5.51 -9.05 4.83
C VAL A 23 5.37 -7.81 5.70
N THR A 24 6.49 -7.19 6.05
CA THR A 24 6.53 -5.92 6.79
C THR A 24 7.24 -4.86 5.94
N PRO A 25 6.51 -3.92 5.34
CA PRO A 25 7.12 -2.81 4.60
C PRO A 25 7.91 -1.88 5.54
N HIS A 26 9.06 -1.40 5.06
CA HIS A 26 9.89 -0.42 5.76
C HIS A 26 9.95 0.89 4.97
N LEU A 27 9.41 1.96 5.52
CA LEU A 27 9.49 3.29 4.93
C LEU A 27 10.74 4.01 5.43
N LEU A 28 11.78 4.04 4.60
CA LEU A 28 13.06 4.67 4.92
C LEU A 28 13.02 6.19 4.72
N PRO A 29 13.76 6.99 5.51
CA PRO A 29 13.80 8.45 5.39
C PRO A 29 14.74 8.91 4.26
N CYS A 30 14.84 8.14 3.18
CA CYS A 30 15.69 8.44 2.04
C CYS A 30 15.14 7.80 0.76
N ARG A 31 15.57 8.33 -0.39
CA ARG A 31 15.26 7.74 -1.69
C ARG A 31 16.38 6.80 -2.09
N ILE A 32 16.01 5.57 -2.46
CA ILE A 32 16.90 4.61 -3.11
C ILE A 32 16.60 4.68 -4.61
N HIS A 33 17.62 4.85 -5.44
CA HIS A 33 17.46 4.97 -6.90
C HIS A 33 17.39 3.61 -7.63
N HIS A 34 17.61 2.52 -6.89
CA HIS A 34 17.53 1.16 -7.41
C HIS A 34 16.17 0.58 -7.08
N ASP A 35 15.44 0.17 -8.12
CA ASP A 35 14.17 -0.54 -8.01
C ASP A 35 14.41 -1.99 -8.45
N GLY A 36 14.48 -2.92 -7.49
CA GLY A 36 14.77 -4.34 -7.76
C GLY A 36 15.14 -5.12 -6.50
N SER A 37 15.37 -6.43 -6.66
CA SER A 37 15.80 -7.29 -5.54
C SER A 37 17.17 -6.87 -5.00
N VAL A 38 17.31 -6.92 -3.68
CA VAL A 38 18.54 -6.63 -2.94
C VAL A 38 19.01 -7.84 -2.13
N GLU A 39 18.54 -9.04 -2.49
CA GLU A 39 18.86 -10.26 -1.75
C GLU A 39 20.35 -10.63 -1.81
N PRO A 40 20.94 -11.10 -0.69
CA PRO A 40 20.30 -11.27 0.62
C PRO A 40 20.27 -9.97 1.45
N ALA A 41 19.08 -9.53 1.86
CA ALA A 41 18.90 -8.30 2.64
C ALA A 41 19.31 -8.45 4.11
N ASP A 42 19.13 -9.64 4.69
CA ASP A 42 19.31 -9.92 6.12
C ASP A 42 20.73 -9.63 6.63
N SER A 43 21.73 -9.70 5.76
CA SER A 43 23.13 -9.40 6.11
C SER A 43 23.41 -7.90 6.29
N PHE A 44 22.55 -7.04 5.74
CA PHE A 44 22.76 -5.58 5.69
C PHE A 44 21.64 -4.79 6.38
N TRP A 45 20.50 -5.43 6.62
CA TRP A 45 19.32 -4.81 7.21
C TRP A 45 18.77 -5.70 8.31
N GLU A 46 19.10 -5.35 9.57
CA GLU A 46 18.66 -6.07 10.76
C GLU A 46 17.99 -5.09 11.75
N PRO A 47 16.70 -4.77 11.56
CA PRO A 47 15.92 -4.01 12.54
C PRO A 47 15.83 -4.73 13.88
N LYS A 48 16.25 -4.06 14.96
CA LYS A 48 16.15 -4.57 16.33
C LYS A 48 14.96 -3.91 17.02
N ALA A 49 13.99 -4.73 17.42
CA ALA A 49 12.83 -4.26 18.17
C ALA A 49 13.20 -3.95 19.63
N CYS A 50 12.67 -2.84 20.14
CA CYS A 50 12.71 -2.45 21.54
C CYS A 50 11.35 -2.72 22.20
N ALA A 51 11.34 -2.81 23.53
CA ALA A 51 10.15 -3.20 24.32
C ALA A 51 8.95 -2.24 24.19
N ASP A 52 9.15 -1.03 23.65
CA ASP A 52 8.16 0.04 23.51
C ASP A 52 7.54 0.12 22.09
N GLY A 53 7.83 -0.84 21.22
CA GLY A 53 7.38 -0.82 19.82
C GLY A 53 8.18 0.12 18.92
N THR A 54 9.30 0.66 19.42
CA THR A 54 10.32 1.28 18.58
C THR A 54 11.27 0.22 18.03
N CYS A 55 11.93 0.55 16.93
CA CYS A 55 12.96 -0.28 16.33
C CYS A 55 14.22 0.56 16.10
N THR A 56 15.39 -0.05 16.14
CA THR A 56 16.64 0.60 15.73
C THR A 56 17.29 -0.21 14.62
N ALA A 57 17.75 0.45 13.58
CA ALA A 57 18.52 -0.15 12.49
C ALA A 57 19.62 0.82 12.04
N TYR A 58 20.57 0.31 11.27
CA TYR A 58 21.59 1.14 10.63
C TYR A 58 21.48 0.99 9.12
N PHE A 59 21.37 2.11 8.42
CA PHE A 59 21.36 2.13 6.97
C PHE A 59 22.48 3.03 6.46
N ARG A 60 23.39 2.48 5.65
CA ARG A 60 24.54 3.21 5.09
C ARG A 60 25.35 3.95 6.16
N GLY A 61 25.53 3.33 7.33
CA GLY A 61 26.28 3.88 8.47
C GLY A 61 25.53 4.93 9.31
N ARG A 62 24.25 5.21 9.03
CA ARG A 62 23.42 6.15 9.80
C ARG A 62 22.47 5.38 10.70
N LYS A 63 22.35 5.80 11.97
CA LYS A 63 21.36 5.23 12.88
C LYS A 63 19.97 5.70 12.47
N LEU A 64 19.05 4.75 12.35
CA LEU A 64 17.63 4.99 12.13
C LEU A 64 16.86 4.56 13.38
N GLU A 65 15.93 5.41 13.78
CA GLU A 65 14.90 5.06 14.77
C GLU A 65 13.60 4.80 14.01
N GLY A 66 12.96 3.69 14.32
CA GLY A 66 11.79 3.17 13.63
C GLY A 66 10.62 3.06 14.58
N LYS A 67 9.41 3.20 14.05
CA LYS A 67 8.17 3.00 14.80
C LYS A 67 7.22 2.15 13.98
N THR A 68 6.75 1.06 14.58
CA THR A 68 5.76 0.18 13.95
C THR A 68 4.38 0.82 14.03
N VAL A 69 3.69 0.89 12.90
CA VAL A 69 2.36 1.46 12.75
C VAL A 69 1.43 0.39 12.20
N LYS A 70 0.46 -0.02 13.01
CA LYS A 70 -0.58 -0.95 12.59
C LYS A 70 -1.60 -0.25 11.71
N LEU A 71 -2.11 -0.97 10.72
CA LEU A 71 -3.26 -0.52 9.94
C LEU A 71 -4.51 -0.49 10.83
N PRO A 72 -5.46 0.43 10.61
CA PRO A 72 -6.72 0.46 11.35
C PRO A 72 -7.58 -0.77 11.07
N ASP A 73 -8.49 -1.08 12.00
CA ASP A 73 -9.41 -2.22 11.85
C ASP A 73 -10.27 -2.12 10.58
N GLY A 74 -10.38 -3.25 9.89
CA GLY A 74 -11.09 -3.37 8.62
C GLY A 74 -10.27 -2.97 7.39
N TYR A 75 -9.00 -2.58 7.57
CA TYR A 75 -8.06 -2.36 6.47
C TYR A 75 -7.07 -3.51 6.37
N ARG A 76 -6.64 -3.80 5.14
CA ARG A 76 -5.51 -4.69 4.84
C ARG A 76 -4.53 -3.98 3.91
N GLY A 77 -3.25 -4.21 4.10
CA GLY A 77 -2.19 -3.77 3.21
C GLY A 77 -1.88 -4.83 2.16
N VAL A 78 -1.59 -4.40 0.94
CA VAL A 78 -1.29 -5.28 -0.19
C VAL A 78 -0.06 -4.75 -0.91
N VAL A 79 0.89 -5.63 -1.22
CA VAL A 79 1.98 -5.39 -2.17
C VAL A 79 1.57 -6.04 -3.49
N ALA A 80 1.42 -5.23 -4.54
CA ALA A 80 0.96 -5.70 -5.84
C ALA A 80 1.84 -5.14 -6.96
N VAL A 81 1.93 -5.91 -8.05
CA VAL A 81 2.65 -5.53 -9.27
C VAL A 81 1.64 -5.36 -10.40
N SER A 82 1.88 -4.42 -11.30
CA SER A 82 1.07 -4.27 -12.51
C SER A 82 1.13 -5.54 -13.36
N SER A 83 -0.01 -5.94 -13.90
CA SER A 83 -0.08 -7.08 -14.81
C SER A 83 0.71 -6.82 -16.10
N PRO A 84 1.32 -7.84 -16.70
CA PRO A 84 2.17 -7.67 -17.89
C PRO A 84 1.41 -7.11 -19.11
N ASP A 85 0.10 -7.39 -19.22
CA ASP A 85 -0.76 -6.90 -20.31
C ASP A 85 -0.93 -5.37 -20.27
N GLU A 86 -0.94 -4.78 -19.07
CA GLU A 86 -1.02 -3.32 -18.84
C GLU A 86 0.28 -2.60 -19.21
N GLU A 87 1.43 -3.22 -18.98
CA GLU A 87 2.75 -2.70 -19.35
C GLU A 87 2.98 -2.67 -20.86
N GLN A 88 2.24 -3.46 -21.64
CA GLN A 88 2.22 -3.40 -23.11
C GLN A 88 1.28 -2.30 -23.61
N HIS A 89 0.10 -2.12 -23.01
CA HIS A 89 -0.85 -1.07 -23.40
C HIS A 89 -0.28 0.35 -23.17
N ARG A 90 0.35 0.58 -22.00
CA ARG A 90 1.01 1.86 -21.68
C ARG A 90 2.13 2.26 -22.65
N ARG A 91 2.80 1.28 -23.27
CA ARG A 91 3.84 1.51 -24.29
C ARG A 91 3.27 1.70 -25.70
N ALA A 92 2.06 1.21 -25.96
CA ALA A 92 1.39 1.33 -27.26
C ALA A 92 0.68 2.68 -27.42
N GLU A 93 0.16 3.27 -26.34
CA GLU A 93 -0.50 4.59 -26.34
C GLU A 93 0.44 5.78 -26.67
N GLU A 94 1.76 5.58 -26.70
CA GLU A 94 2.73 6.60 -27.16
C GLU A 94 2.82 6.71 -28.70
N VAL A 95 2.13 5.84 -29.44
CA VAL A 95 2.12 5.83 -30.92
C VAL A 95 0.70 6.14 -31.40
N ASP A 96 0.46 7.41 -31.68
CA ASP A 96 -0.80 7.99 -32.15
C ASP A 96 -1.26 7.35 -33.48
N ASP A 97 -2.40 6.65 -33.46
CA ASP A 97 -3.27 6.48 -34.62
C ASP A 97 -4.73 6.43 -34.14
N VAL A 98 -5.50 7.44 -34.53
CA VAL A 98 -6.89 7.67 -34.10
C VAL A 98 -7.83 6.70 -34.82
N GLU A 99 -8.18 5.58 -34.18
CA GLU A 99 -9.34 4.78 -34.55
C GLU A 99 -10.57 5.13 -33.69
N VAL A 100 -11.76 4.98 -34.29
CA VAL A 100 -13.06 5.33 -33.68
C VAL A 100 -13.28 4.47 -32.43
N ILE A 101 -13.16 5.07 -31.26
CA ILE A 101 -13.16 4.33 -30.00
C ILE A 101 -14.59 4.14 -29.47
N ASP A 102 -14.96 2.88 -29.23
CA ASP A 102 -16.16 2.50 -28.51
C ASP A 102 -16.06 3.00 -27.06
N VAL A 103 -16.95 3.92 -26.67
CA VAL A 103 -16.90 4.66 -25.39
C VAL A 103 -17.04 3.73 -24.18
N ASP A 104 -17.65 2.56 -24.36
CA ASP A 104 -17.77 1.55 -23.29
C ASP A 104 -16.48 0.73 -23.09
N ASN A 105 -15.57 0.71 -24.07
CA ASN A 105 -14.30 -0.02 -24.02
C ASN A 105 -13.10 0.87 -23.58
N LEU A 106 -13.38 2.13 -23.20
CA LEU A 106 -12.39 3.19 -22.97
C LEU A 106 -11.94 3.40 -21.53
N MET A 107 -12.46 2.65 -20.56
CA MET A 107 -11.89 2.68 -19.22
C MET A 107 -10.70 1.71 -19.18
N PRO A 108 -9.45 2.18 -19.04
CA PRO A 108 -8.32 1.30 -18.84
C PRO A 108 -8.58 0.51 -17.56
N GLN A 109 -8.87 -0.77 -17.71
CA GLN A 109 -9.16 -1.65 -16.58
C GLN A 109 -7.84 -2.12 -16.01
N SER A 110 -7.22 -1.28 -15.20
CA SER A 110 -5.92 -1.65 -14.67
C SER A 110 -6.07 -2.85 -13.75
N SER A 111 -5.22 -3.86 -13.97
CA SER A 111 -5.18 -5.04 -13.12
C SER A 111 -3.81 -5.19 -12.47
N MET A 112 -3.81 -5.45 -11.17
CA MET A 112 -2.61 -5.66 -10.37
C MET A 112 -2.65 -7.01 -9.68
N GLN A 113 -1.54 -7.75 -9.77
CA GLN A 113 -1.36 -9.04 -9.14
C GLN A 113 -0.80 -8.87 -7.73
N VAL A 114 -1.50 -9.41 -6.74
CA VAL A 114 -1.10 -9.42 -5.33
C VAL A 114 0.05 -10.40 -5.11
N GLN A 115 1.15 -9.88 -4.55
CA GLN A 115 2.34 -10.66 -4.22
C GLN A 115 2.48 -10.93 -2.72
N ALA A 116 2.01 -10.00 -1.89
CA ALA A 116 2.04 -10.14 -0.44
C ALA A 116 1.01 -9.25 0.24
N GLU A 117 0.74 -9.51 1.50
CA GLU A 117 -0.10 -8.70 2.37
C GLU A 117 0.66 -8.23 3.62
N PHE A 118 0.20 -7.14 4.22
CA PHE A 118 0.75 -6.63 5.46
C PHE A 118 -0.34 -6.01 6.35
N SER A 119 -0.15 -6.09 7.66
CA SER A 119 -1.03 -5.47 8.67
C SER A 119 -0.40 -4.27 9.38
N GLU A 120 0.89 -4.03 9.14
CA GLU A 120 1.66 -2.97 9.75
C GLU A 120 2.79 -2.51 8.84
N VAL A 121 3.29 -1.29 9.09
CA VAL A 121 4.42 -0.68 8.38
C VAL A 121 5.39 -0.13 9.43
N VAL A 122 6.69 -0.27 9.20
CA VAL A 122 7.70 0.39 10.04
C VAL A 122 8.13 1.69 9.38
N VAL A 123 7.90 2.80 10.06
CA VAL A 123 8.29 4.13 9.61
C VAL A 123 9.61 4.51 10.28
N TRP A 124 10.62 4.87 9.49
CA TRP A 124 11.95 5.19 9.97
C TRP A 124 12.28 6.68 9.85
N SER A 125 13.01 7.20 10.85
CA SER A 125 13.50 8.57 10.93
C SER A 125 14.99 8.62 11.26
N HIS A 126 15.64 9.72 10.88
CA HIS A 126 17.02 9.98 11.24
C HIS A 126 17.11 10.47 12.70
N GLU A 127 17.79 9.72 13.57
CA GLU A 127 18.33 10.07 14.90
C GLU A 127 17.48 10.95 15.85
N THR A 128 16.21 11.14 15.53
CA THR A 128 15.25 11.94 16.28
C THR A 128 14.10 11.03 16.67
N ALA A 129 13.72 11.13 17.95
CA ALA A 129 12.60 10.38 18.49
C ALA A 129 11.36 10.60 17.62
N ILE A 130 10.77 9.51 17.14
CA ILE A 130 9.57 9.58 16.30
C ILE A 130 8.39 10.01 17.16
N ASP A 131 8.02 11.28 17.04
CA ASP A 131 6.71 11.74 17.48
C ASP A 131 5.65 11.25 16.49
N ALA A 132 4.89 10.24 16.92
CA ALA A 132 3.79 9.66 16.16
C ALA A 132 2.74 10.71 15.76
N SER A 133 2.53 11.73 16.61
CA SER A 133 1.52 12.76 16.39
C SER A 133 1.94 13.84 15.41
N ALA A 134 3.24 13.89 15.04
CA ALA A 134 3.79 14.84 14.09
C ALA A 134 4.17 14.21 12.75
N HIS A 135 4.39 12.88 12.70
CA HIS A 135 4.92 12.24 11.50
C HIS A 135 3.85 12.05 10.40
N PRO A 136 4.00 12.66 9.20
CA PRO A 136 2.94 12.73 8.19
C PRO A 136 2.35 11.36 7.79
N HIS A 137 3.21 10.36 7.59
CA HIS A 137 2.78 9.01 7.20
C HIS A 137 2.01 8.29 8.32
N MET A 138 2.40 8.51 9.58
CA MET A 138 1.71 7.89 10.72
C MET A 138 0.32 8.49 10.89
N ARG A 139 0.22 9.81 10.82
CA ARG A 139 -1.06 10.53 10.85
C ARG A 139 -1.95 10.14 9.68
N ALA A 140 -1.40 9.96 8.49
CA ALA A 140 -2.19 9.50 7.34
C ALA A 140 -2.81 8.12 7.61
N ILE A 141 -2.05 7.17 8.16
CA ILE A 141 -2.57 5.83 8.47
C ILE A 141 -3.57 5.87 9.64
N GLN A 142 -3.26 6.62 10.71
CA GLN A 142 -4.04 6.56 11.95
C GLN A 142 -5.24 7.53 11.97
N GLU A 143 -5.07 8.73 11.44
CA GLU A 143 -6.09 9.79 11.51
C GLU A 143 -6.87 9.92 10.21
N TRP A 144 -6.18 9.99 9.06
CA TRP A 144 -6.85 10.25 7.78
C TRP A 144 -7.76 9.09 7.37
N LEU A 145 -7.33 7.83 7.51
CA LEU A 145 -8.19 6.68 7.21
C LEU A 145 -9.46 6.65 8.08
N ALA A 146 -9.35 7.04 9.36
CA ALA A 146 -10.49 7.12 10.26
C ALA A 146 -11.44 8.27 9.89
N LEU A 147 -10.89 9.43 9.52
CA LEU A 147 -11.66 10.58 9.05
C LEU A 147 -12.37 10.28 7.73
N ALA A 148 -11.64 9.75 6.73
CA ALA A 148 -12.17 9.40 5.43
C ALA A 148 -13.31 8.39 5.55
N LYS A 149 -13.18 7.38 6.43
CA LYS A 149 -14.25 6.45 6.75
C LYS A 149 -15.51 7.19 7.20
N LYS A 150 -15.40 8.10 8.16
CA LYS A 150 -16.55 8.87 8.67
C LYS A 150 -17.20 9.75 7.61
N ILE A 151 -16.42 10.42 6.76
CA ILE A 151 -16.93 11.28 5.69
C ILE A 151 -17.76 10.50 4.68
N HIS A 152 -17.31 9.29 4.32
CA HIS A 152 -17.93 8.47 3.28
C HIS A 152 -18.89 7.40 3.84
N THR A 153 -19.22 7.44 5.14
CA THR A 153 -20.23 6.54 5.71
C THR A 153 -21.61 7.11 5.41
N TYR A 154 -22.45 6.33 4.71
CA TYR A 154 -23.84 6.71 4.52
C TYR A 154 -24.66 6.46 5.80
N PRO A 155 -25.63 7.33 6.13
CA PRO A 155 -26.57 7.05 7.21
C PRO A 155 -27.30 5.74 6.92
N THR A 156 -27.18 4.75 7.80
CA THR A 156 -28.07 3.59 7.75
C THR A 156 -29.48 4.07 8.09
N PRO A 157 -30.51 3.78 7.26
CA PRO A 157 -31.87 4.17 7.59
C PRO A 157 -32.25 3.51 8.91
N ASP A 158 -32.62 4.34 9.90
CA ASP A 158 -32.88 3.92 11.27
C ASP A 158 -33.78 2.68 11.31
N ALA A 159 -33.33 1.66 12.04
CA ALA A 159 -34.19 0.58 12.48
C ALA A 159 -35.33 1.21 13.28
N LYS A 160 -36.50 1.25 12.64
CA LYS A 160 -37.74 1.85 13.13
C LYS A 160 -37.92 1.58 14.62
N HIS A 161 -38.11 2.64 15.38
CA HIS A 161 -38.73 2.58 16.71
C HIS A 161 -39.98 1.68 16.64
N LYS A 162 -39.98 0.63 17.46
CA LYS A 162 -41.20 -0.04 17.89
C LYS A 162 -41.05 -0.44 19.35
#